data_AF-A0A2W4LXR2-F1
#
_entry.id   AF-A0A2W4LXR2-F1
#
_cell.length_a   1.000
_cell.length_b   1.000
_cell.length_c   1.000
_cell.angle_alpha   90.00
_cell.angle_beta   90.00
_cell.angle_gamma   90.00
#
_symmetry.space_group_name_H-M   'P 1'
#
loop_
_entity.id
_entity.type
_entity.pdbx_description
1 polymer ?
#
loop_
_entity_poly.entity_id
_entity_poly.type
_entity_poly.pdbx_seq_one_letter_code
_entity_poly.pdbx_strand_id
1 'polypeptide(L)'
;AGGRYVESAVMTSVPPYGLKVPMLLGGPHASALAPILTALGGDAKVVSPEIGVASAIKLCRSVIIKGIEALVIESFTAARAFGVEEHVLASLAETYPTLDWEQQGDYYFSRVIQHGKRRAEEMQASAETVASRGIEGTMAEAAARRQAYVAAHRAAGGFADPLDVKPWRERADELLRGK
;
A
#
# COMPACT_ATOMS: atom_id res chain seq x y z
N ALA A 1 -20.43 14.64 30.85
CA ALA A 1 -19.68 13.94 29.78
C ALA A 1 -18.33 13.47 30.34
N GLY A 2 -17.80 12.32 29.91
CA GLY A 2 -16.58 11.69 30.45
C GLY A 2 -16.05 10.51 29.62
N GLY A 3 -16.18 10.58 28.29
CA GLY A 3 -15.75 9.51 27.40
C GLY A 3 -14.22 9.36 27.36
N ARG A 4 -13.75 8.13 27.14
CA ARG A 4 -12.33 7.81 26.94
C ARG A 4 -12.05 7.62 25.45
N TYR A 5 -11.06 8.33 24.93
CA TYR A 5 -10.62 8.18 23.53
C TYR A 5 -9.33 7.35 23.45
N VAL A 6 -9.29 6.44 22.48
CA VAL A 6 -8.11 5.65 22.11
C VAL A 6 -8.00 5.68 20.59
N GLU A 7 -6.83 6.08 20.09
CA GLU A 7 -6.50 5.99 18.68
C GLU A 7 -6.18 4.53 18.33
N SER A 8 -6.61 4.07 17.16
CA SER A 8 -6.17 2.79 16.62
C SER A 8 -5.76 2.85 15.15
N ALA A 9 -4.64 2.19 14.84
CA ALA A 9 -4.15 2.00 13.49
C ALA A 9 -4.14 0.51 13.11
N VAL A 10 -5.04 0.13 12.20
CA VAL A 10 -5.07 -1.21 11.58
C VAL A 10 -3.91 -1.33 10.58
N MET A 11 -3.05 -2.34 10.76
CA MET A 11 -1.74 -2.40 10.08
C MET A 11 -1.72 -3.20 8.78
N THR A 12 -2.77 -3.98 8.49
CA THR A 12 -2.88 -4.79 7.27
C THR A 12 -4.34 -4.97 6.86
N SER A 13 -4.59 -5.67 5.75
CA SER A 13 -5.93 -6.02 5.29
C SER A 13 -6.67 -6.83 6.36
N VAL A 14 -7.92 -6.47 6.65
CA VAL A 14 -8.75 -7.17 7.66
C VAL A 14 -9.18 -8.57 7.22
N PRO A 15 -9.65 -8.83 5.98
CA PRO A 15 -10.25 -10.12 5.63
C PRO A 15 -9.41 -11.38 5.93
N PRO A 16 -8.08 -11.41 5.74
CA PRO A 16 -7.27 -12.59 6.06
C PRO A 16 -7.12 -12.88 7.56
N TYR A 17 -7.36 -11.89 8.44
CA TYR A 17 -7.08 -11.99 9.87
C TYR A 17 -8.33 -11.86 10.75
N GLY A 18 -9.39 -11.23 10.25
CA GLY A 18 -10.60 -10.94 11.02
C GLY A 18 -10.28 -10.16 12.30
N LEU A 19 -10.76 -10.66 13.44
CA LEU A 19 -10.50 -10.07 14.76
C LEU A 19 -9.01 -10.01 15.12
N LYS A 20 -8.17 -10.89 14.56
CA LYS A 20 -6.72 -10.94 14.80
C LYS A 20 -5.93 -9.97 13.92
N VAL A 21 -6.58 -9.06 13.19
CA VAL A 21 -5.84 -8.07 12.40
C VAL A 21 -4.96 -7.23 13.34
N PRO A 22 -3.64 -7.12 13.09
CA PRO A 22 -2.76 -6.35 13.97
C PRO A 22 -3.17 -4.87 14.04
N MET A 23 -3.36 -4.38 15.27
CA MET A 23 -3.76 -3.02 15.59
C MET A 23 -2.76 -2.37 16.54
N LEU A 24 -2.29 -1.17 16.20
CA LEU A 24 -1.51 -0.33 17.11
C LEU A 24 -2.45 0.64 17.80
N LEU A 25 -2.25 0.84 19.10
CA LEU A 25 -3.06 1.73 19.93
C LEU A 25 -2.24 2.90 20.47
N GLY A 26 -2.82 4.09 20.40
CA GLY A 26 -2.26 5.34 20.91
C GLY A 26 -3.21 6.02 21.90
N GLY A 27 -2.64 6.79 22.83
CA GLY A 27 -3.39 7.64 23.75
C GLY A 27 -3.38 7.20 25.22
N PRO A 28 -3.86 8.07 26.11
CA PRO A 28 -3.72 7.90 27.56
C PRO A 28 -4.51 6.69 28.11
N HIS A 29 -5.49 6.20 27.36
CA HIS A 29 -6.32 5.07 27.75
C HIS A 29 -5.99 3.78 26.98
N ALA A 30 -4.99 3.79 26.10
CA ALA A 30 -4.61 2.63 25.29
C ALA A 30 -4.19 1.43 26.16
N SER A 31 -3.39 1.67 27.21
CA SER A 31 -2.96 0.63 28.15
C SER A 31 -4.11 -0.02 28.93
N ALA A 32 -5.21 0.71 29.15
CA ALA A 32 -6.40 0.16 29.78
C ALA A 32 -7.26 -0.66 28.79
N LEU A 33 -7.27 -0.28 27.50
CA LEU A 33 -8.08 -0.93 26.48
C LEU A 33 -7.42 -2.20 25.92
N ALA A 34 -6.10 -2.19 25.72
CA ALA A 34 -5.40 -3.28 25.01
C ALA A 34 -5.66 -4.68 25.62
N PRO A 35 -5.58 -4.90 26.95
CA PRO A 35 -5.84 -6.23 27.53
C PRO A 35 -7.26 -6.74 27.27
N ILE A 36 -8.25 -5.83 27.21
CA ILE A 36 -9.65 -6.17 26.93
C ILE A 36 -9.80 -6.68 25.49
N LEU A 37 -9.22 -5.96 24.52
CA LEU A 37 -9.25 -6.38 23.11
C LEU A 37 -8.52 -7.71 22.91
N THR A 38 -7.38 -7.90 23.57
CA THR A 38 -6.62 -9.17 23.52
C THR A 38 -7.40 -10.32 24.14
N ALA A 39 -8.09 -10.11 25.27
CA ALA A 39 -8.95 -11.12 25.88
C ALA A 39 -10.14 -11.54 24.98
N LEU A 40 -10.60 -10.65 24.11
CA LEU A 40 -11.62 -10.92 23.10
C LEU A 40 -11.06 -11.59 21.82
N GLY A 41 -9.75 -11.90 21.80
CA GLY A 41 -9.09 -12.57 20.67
C GLY A 41 -8.48 -11.64 19.63
N GLY A 42 -8.37 -10.33 19.92
CA GLY A 42 -7.70 -9.36 19.05
C GLY A 42 -6.18 -9.34 19.20
N ASP A 43 -5.49 -8.72 18.23
CA ASP A 43 -4.05 -8.41 18.29
C ASP A 43 -3.85 -6.90 18.43
N ALA A 44 -3.99 -6.40 19.66
CA ALA A 44 -3.88 -4.97 19.96
C ALA A 44 -2.60 -4.69 20.77
N LYS A 45 -1.77 -3.76 20.28
CA LYS A 45 -0.49 -3.38 20.91
C LYS A 45 -0.45 -1.88 21.17
N VAL A 46 -0.17 -1.49 22.41
CA VAL A 46 0.05 -0.08 22.75
C VAL A 46 1.42 0.34 22.26
N VAL A 47 1.48 1.46 21.53
CA VAL A 47 2.74 2.00 21.00
C VAL A 47 3.11 3.36 21.57
N SER A 48 2.14 4.10 22.13
CA SER A 48 2.40 5.40 22.76
C SER A 48 1.25 5.81 23.69
N PRO A 49 1.53 6.55 24.78
CA PRO A 49 0.49 7.25 25.54
C PRO A 49 -0.06 8.48 24.81
N GLU A 50 0.54 8.89 23.68
CA GLU A 50 0.14 10.06 22.90
C GLU A 50 -0.82 9.70 21.75
N ILE A 51 -1.74 10.61 21.44
CA ILE A 51 -2.61 10.51 20.26
C ILE A 51 -1.85 10.96 19.01
N GLY A 52 -1.95 10.18 17.94
CA GLY A 52 -1.39 10.45 16.62
C GLY A 52 -0.20 9.55 16.28
N VAL A 53 0.46 8.94 17.28
CA VAL A 53 1.65 8.11 17.05
C VAL A 53 1.29 6.81 16.32
N ALA A 54 0.18 6.17 16.66
CA ALA A 54 -0.23 4.93 15.98
C ALA A 54 -0.57 5.21 14.50
N SER A 55 -1.30 6.29 14.20
CA SER A 55 -1.60 6.70 12.82
C SER A 55 -0.33 7.09 12.07
N ALA A 56 0.61 7.80 12.70
CA ALA A 56 1.89 8.16 12.09
C ALA A 56 2.70 6.92 11.69
N ILE A 57 2.76 5.89 12.54
CA ILE A 57 3.43 4.62 12.20
C ILE A 57 2.80 3.98 10.95
N LYS A 58 1.46 3.88 10.92
CA LYS A 58 0.73 3.31 9.77
C LYS A 58 0.94 4.13 8.50
N LEU A 59 0.91 5.45 8.62
CA LEU A 59 1.14 6.38 7.53
C LEU A 59 2.54 6.20 6.93
N CYS A 60 3.59 6.34 7.75
CA CYS A 60 4.98 6.24 7.28
C CYS A 60 5.24 4.89 6.58
N ARG A 61 4.71 3.79 7.13
CA ARG A 61 4.79 2.48 6.48
C ARG A 61 4.02 2.45 5.15
N SER A 62 2.84 3.07 5.08
CA SER A 62 2.03 3.08 3.86
C SER A 62 2.73 3.80 2.72
N VAL A 63 3.45 4.89 3.00
CA VAL A 63 4.23 5.63 1.99
C VAL A 63 5.24 4.69 1.30
N ILE A 64 5.98 3.89 2.08
CA ILE A 64 6.93 2.91 1.52
C ILE A 64 6.20 1.82 0.71
N ILE A 65 5.23 1.13 1.31
CA ILE A 65 4.60 -0.04 0.68
C ILE A 65 3.88 0.34 -0.61
N LYS A 66 3.09 1.41 -0.60
CA LYS A 66 2.36 1.89 -1.78
C LYS A 66 3.27 2.58 -2.78
N GLY A 67 4.33 3.22 -2.31
CA GLY A 67 5.37 3.80 -3.16
C GLY A 67 6.09 2.75 -3.99
N ILE A 68 6.52 1.64 -3.38
CA ILE A 68 7.16 0.53 -4.09
C ILE A 68 6.22 -0.10 -5.12
N GLU A 69 4.95 -0.29 -4.80
CA GLU A 69 3.96 -0.77 -5.78
C GLU A 69 3.88 0.15 -7.00
N ALA A 70 3.82 1.46 -6.79
CA ALA A 70 3.78 2.44 -7.87
C ALA A 70 5.08 2.45 -8.70
N LEU A 71 6.24 2.39 -8.03
CA LEU A 71 7.55 2.32 -8.67
C LEU A 71 7.70 1.07 -9.53
N VAL A 72 7.32 -0.10 -9.01
CA VAL A 72 7.38 -1.36 -9.75
C VAL A 72 6.48 -1.29 -10.98
N ILE A 73 5.23 -0.81 -10.85
CA ILE A 73 4.33 -0.68 -12.00
C ILE A 73 4.93 0.24 -13.06
N GLU A 74 5.47 1.39 -12.68
CA GLU A 74 6.07 2.32 -13.63
C GLU A 74 7.31 1.74 -14.30
N SER A 75 8.27 1.27 -13.50
CA SER A 75 9.56 0.75 -13.96
C SER A 75 9.38 -0.48 -14.84
N PHE A 76 8.56 -1.45 -14.41
CA PHE A 76 8.40 -2.70 -15.14
C PHE A 76 7.60 -2.49 -16.43
N THR A 77 6.56 -1.65 -16.40
CA THR A 77 5.83 -1.29 -17.62
C THR A 77 6.72 -0.55 -18.62
N ALA A 78 7.60 0.34 -18.14
CA ALA A 78 8.55 1.03 -18.99
C ALA A 78 9.60 0.06 -19.56
N ALA A 79 10.17 -0.80 -18.73
CA ALA A 79 11.15 -1.81 -19.16
C ALA A 79 10.55 -2.75 -20.21
N ARG A 80 9.31 -3.20 -20.01
CA ARG A 80 8.54 -3.99 -20.99
C ARG A 80 8.34 -3.24 -22.32
N ALA A 81 8.02 -1.95 -22.26
CA ALA A 81 7.87 -1.13 -23.47
C ALA A 81 9.18 -0.93 -24.25
N PHE A 82 10.31 -0.91 -23.55
CA PHE A 82 11.65 -0.84 -24.15
C PHE A 82 12.22 -2.22 -24.52
N GLY A 83 11.60 -3.33 -24.09
CA GLY A 83 12.09 -4.70 -24.30
C GLY A 83 13.35 -5.03 -23.49
N VAL A 84 13.53 -4.40 -22.32
CA VAL A 84 14.74 -4.53 -21.47
C VAL A 84 14.44 -5.12 -20.09
N GLU A 85 13.24 -5.63 -19.85
CA GLU A 85 12.78 -6.09 -18.54
C GLU A 85 13.65 -7.18 -17.92
N GLU A 86 14.17 -8.13 -18.72
CA GLU A 86 15.05 -9.20 -18.20
C GLU A 86 16.34 -8.64 -17.60
N HIS A 87 16.94 -7.64 -18.25
CA HIS A 87 18.17 -7.00 -17.76
C HIS A 87 17.89 -6.17 -16.49
N VAL A 88 16.75 -5.48 -16.45
CA VAL A 88 16.34 -4.70 -15.28
C VAL A 88 16.08 -5.63 -14.09
N LEU A 89 15.33 -6.71 -14.28
CA LEU A 89 15.01 -7.67 -13.22
C LEU A 89 16.28 -8.36 -12.69
N ALA A 90 17.20 -8.77 -13.56
CA ALA A 90 18.48 -9.34 -13.15
C ALA A 90 19.29 -8.36 -12.28
N SER A 91 19.40 -7.09 -12.70
CA SER A 91 20.12 -6.07 -11.94
C SER A 91 19.46 -5.76 -10.58
N LEU A 92 18.13 -5.75 -10.52
CA LEU A 92 17.40 -5.58 -9.26
C LEU A 92 17.60 -6.78 -8.32
N ALA A 93 17.67 -7.99 -8.85
CA ALA A 93 17.96 -9.20 -8.08
C ALA A 93 19.39 -9.20 -7.51
N GLU A 94 20.38 -8.67 -8.22
CA GLU A 94 21.73 -8.48 -7.66
C GLU A 94 21.73 -7.50 -6.48
N THR A 95 20.95 -6.43 -6.57
CA THR A 95 20.86 -5.40 -5.51
C THR A 95 20.06 -5.89 -4.30
N TYR A 96 18.98 -6.63 -4.54
CA TYR A 96 18.07 -7.14 -3.52
C TYR A 96 17.83 -8.65 -3.70
N PRO A 97 18.83 -9.50 -3.37
CA PRO A 97 18.81 -10.93 -3.73
C PRO A 97 17.79 -11.76 -2.97
N THR A 98 17.20 -11.23 -1.90
CA THR A 98 16.15 -11.90 -1.14
C THR A 98 14.74 -11.60 -1.66
N LEU A 99 14.60 -10.66 -2.61
CA LEU A 99 13.33 -10.32 -3.22
C LEU A 99 13.16 -11.07 -4.55
N ASP A 100 12.11 -11.88 -4.62
CA ASP A 100 11.63 -12.43 -5.89
C ASP A 100 10.87 -11.35 -6.67
N TRP A 101 11.58 -10.65 -7.56
CA TRP A 101 11.02 -9.52 -8.31
C TRP A 101 9.90 -9.92 -9.27
N GLU A 102 9.88 -11.15 -9.75
CA GLU A 102 8.79 -11.67 -10.59
C GLU A 102 7.51 -11.79 -9.76
N GLN A 103 7.61 -12.48 -8.62
CA GLN A 103 6.50 -12.62 -7.70
C GLN A 103 6.02 -11.28 -7.14
N GLN A 104 6.94 -10.37 -6.82
CA GLN A 104 6.58 -9.02 -6.38
C GLN A 104 5.87 -8.24 -7.48
N GLY A 105 6.33 -8.34 -8.73
CA GLY A 105 5.66 -7.76 -9.89
C GLY A 105 4.23 -8.24 -10.00
N ASP A 106 4.01 -9.56 -10.02
CA ASP A 106 2.69 -10.18 -10.13
C ASP A 106 1.75 -9.69 -9.02
N TYR A 107 2.24 -9.70 -7.77
CA TYR A 107 1.49 -9.26 -6.62
C TYR A 107 1.13 -7.77 -6.67
N TYR A 108 2.09 -6.89 -6.96
CA TYR A 108 1.85 -5.44 -6.96
C TYR A 108 0.93 -5.01 -8.10
N PHE A 109 1.10 -5.54 -9.32
CA PHE A 109 0.19 -5.27 -10.43
C PHE A 109 -1.23 -5.71 -10.08
N SER A 110 -1.41 -6.95 -9.62
CA SER A 110 -2.73 -7.46 -9.22
C SER A 110 -3.41 -6.56 -8.18
N ARG A 111 -2.67 -6.19 -7.12
CA ARG A 111 -3.20 -5.35 -6.03
C ARG A 111 -3.63 -3.96 -6.49
N VAL A 112 -2.87 -3.32 -7.38
CA VAL A 112 -3.20 -1.98 -7.87
C VAL A 112 -4.28 -2.03 -8.95
N ILE A 113 -4.36 -3.06 -9.78
CA ILE A 113 -5.49 -3.24 -10.72
C ILE A 113 -6.80 -3.43 -9.94
N GLN A 114 -6.79 -4.31 -8.93
CA GLN A 114 -7.99 -4.60 -8.14
C GLN A 114 -8.46 -3.39 -7.31
N HIS A 115 -7.52 -2.66 -6.69
CA HIS A 115 -7.83 -1.67 -5.66
C HIS A 115 -7.33 -0.24 -5.95
N GLY A 116 -6.83 0.04 -7.16
CA GLY A 116 -6.09 1.27 -7.48
C GLY A 116 -6.77 2.57 -7.07
N LYS A 117 -8.09 2.68 -7.23
CA LYS A 117 -8.86 3.87 -6.82
C LYS A 117 -8.69 4.16 -5.32
N ARG A 118 -9.02 3.17 -4.47
CA ARG A 118 -8.87 3.29 -3.02
C ARG A 118 -7.41 3.53 -2.62
N ARG A 119 -6.46 2.86 -3.27
CA ARG A 119 -5.04 3.02 -2.95
C ARG A 119 -4.54 4.44 -3.26
N ALA A 120 -4.99 5.00 -4.38
CA ALA A 120 -4.69 6.38 -4.75
C ALA A 120 -5.24 7.38 -3.74
N GLU A 121 -6.51 7.22 -3.32
CA GLU A 121 -7.14 8.04 -2.28
C GLU A 121 -6.36 7.97 -0.95
N GLU A 122 -5.95 6.77 -0.54
CA GLU A 122 -5.13 6.58 0.67
C GLU A 122 -3.74 7.23 0.55
N MET A 123 -3.15 7.28 -0.64
CA MET A 123 -1.86 7.94 -0.87
C MET A 123 -1.97 9.45 -0.96
N GLN A 124 -3.07 9.98 -1.49
CA GLN A 124 -3.37 11.41 -1.45
C GLN A 124 -3.52 11.90 -0.01
N ALA A 125 -4.30 11.19 0.82
CA ALA A 125 -4.40 11.47 2.24
C ALA A 125 -3.04 11.33 2.96
N SER A 126 -2.19 10.40 2.50
CA SER A 126 -0.84 10.25 3.05
C SER A 126 0.04 11.45 2.72
N ALA A 127 0.00 11.97 1.50
CA ALA A 127 0.71 13.18 1.09
C ALA A 127 0.30 14.39 1.93
N GLU A 128 -1.00 14.61 2.11
CA GLU A 128 -1.55 15.70 2.94
C GLU A 128 -1.09 15.59 4.40
N THR A 129 -1.08 14.37 4.95
CA THR A 129 -0.63 14.16 6.32
C THR A 129 0.88 14.38 6.46
N VAL A 130 1.69 13.97 5.49
CA VAL A 130 3.14 14.27 5.46
C VAL A 130 3.36 15.79 5.38
N ALA A 131 2.62 16.49 4.51
CA ALA A 131 2.64 17.95 4.35
C ALA A 131 2.27 18.68 5.66
N SER A 132 1.31 18.16 6.42
CA SER A 132 0.93 18.71 7.73
C SER A 132 2.08 18.75 8.76
N ARG A 133 3.16 18.00 8.52
CA ARG A 133 4.38 17.98 9.34
C ARG A 133 5.52 18.83 8.78
N GLY A 134 5.25 19.63 7.74
CA GLY A 134 6.25 20.47 7.08
C GLY A 134 7.20 19.70 6.16
N ILE A 135 6.85 18.46 5.79
CA ILE A 135 7.62 17.62 4.86
C ILE A 135 6.83 17.56 3.55
N GLU A 136 7.48 17.74 2.41
CA GLU A 136 6.79 17.64 1.13
C GLU A 136 6.33 16.19 0.86
N GLY A 137 5.07 16.01 0.48
CA GLY A 137 4.46 14.71 0.20
C GLY A 137 4.81 14.10 -1.16
N THR A 138 5.89 14.54 -1.81
CA THR A 138 6.19 14.33 -3.24
C THR A 138 6.02 12.89 -3.71
N MET A 139 6.64 11.93 -3.01
CA MET A 139 6.58 10.52 -3.40
C MET A 139 5.19 9.93 -3.16
N ALA A 140 4.46 10.43 -2.17
CA ALA A 140 3.11 9.96 -1.91
C ALA A 140 2.14 10.43 -2.99
N GLU A 141 2.25 11.69 -3.44
CA GLU A 141 1.47 12.24 -4.55
C GLU A 141 1.78 11.53 -5.87
N ALA A 142 3.07 11.30 -6.17
CA ALA A 142 3.48 10.58 -7.36
C ALA A 142 2.89 9.15 -7.41
N ALA A 143 2.95 8.44 -6.29
CA ALA A 143 2.35 7.12 -6.16
C ALA A 143 0.81 7.15 -6.29
N ALA A 144 0.15 8.15 -5.70
CA ALA A 144 -1.29 8.35 -5.84
C ALA A 144 -1.68 8.51 -7.31
N ARG A 145 -0.97 9.37 -8.04
CA ARG A 145 -1.17 9.59 -9.49
C ARG A 145 -0.99 8.31 -10.30
N ARG A 146 0.06 7.54 -10.02
CA ARG A 146 0.36 6.27 -10.72
C ARG A 146 -0.74 5.23 -10.50
N GLN A 147 -1.24 5.11 -9.27
CA GLN A 147 -2.32 4.19 -8.93
C GLN A 147 -3.68 4.65 -9.49
N ALA A 148 -3.94 5.95 -9.50
CA ALA A 148 -5.12 6.55 -10.13
C ALA A 148 -5.14 6.30 -11.65
N TYR A 149 -4.00 6.40 -12.32
CA TYR A 149 -3.87 6.06 -13.73
C TYR A 149 -4.28 4.60 -14.00
N VAL A 150 -3.78 3.64 -13.21
CA VAL A 150 -4.14 2.22 -13.37
C VAL A 150 -5.64 2.01 -13.12
N ALA A 151 -6.20 2.69 -12.12
CA ALA A 151 -7.63 2.64 -11.82
C ALA A 151 -8.49 3.21 -12.97
N ALA A 152 -8.05 4.32 -13.58
CA ALA A 152 -8.72 4.92 -14.72
C ALA A 152 -8.67 4.00 -15.95
N HIS A 153 -7.51 3.40 -16.23
CA HIS A 153 -7.36 2.43 -17.31
C HIS A 153 -8.28 1.21 -17.11
N ARG A 154 -8.40 0.70 -15.88
CA ARG A 154 -9.37 -0.35 -15.54
C ARG A 154 -10.81 0.10 -15.78
N ALA A 155 -11.18 1.30 -15.34
CA ALA A 155 -12.53 1.84 -15.51
C ALA A 155 -12.90 2.01 -16.99
N ALA A 156 -11.91 2.26 -17.85
CA ALA A 156 -12.06 2.33 -19.31
C ALA A 156 -12.09 0.94 -19.99
N GLY A 157 -12.05 -0.16 -19.25
CA GLY A 157 -12.06 -1.51 -19.81
C GLY A 157 -10.71 -1.98 -20.37
N GLY A 158 -9.61 -1.33 -20.01
CA GLY A 158 -8.27 -1.66 -20.52
C GLY A 158 -7.70 -3.01 -20.04
N PHE A 159 -8.34 -3.65 -19.07
CA PHE A 159 -8.00 -5.01 -18.61
C PHE A 159 -9.16 -5.96 -18.95
N ALA A 160 -8.89 -7.04 -19.69
CA ALA A 160 -9.91 -7.98 -20.14
C ALA A 160 -10.63 -8.70 -18.98
N ASP A 161 -9.84 -9.18 -18.01
CA ASP A 161 -10.33 -9.62 -16.69
C ASP A 161 -9.44 -8.99 -15.60
N PRO A 162 -9.91 -7.95 -14.90
CA PRO A 162 -9.12 -7.26 -13.88
C PRO A 162 -8.91 -8.07 -12.58
N LEU A 163 -9.64 -9.16 -12.36
CA LEU A 163 -9.59 -9.95 -11.13
C LEU A 163 -8.85 -11.29 -11.30
N ASP A 164 -8.60 -11.70 -12.54
CA ASP A 164 -7.81 -12.88 -12.85
C ASP A 164 -6.34 -12.78 -12.38
N VAL A 165 -5.73 -13.92 -12.08
CA VAL A 165 -4.32 -14.01 -11.72
C VAL A 165 -3.50 -14.17 -12.99
N LYS A 166 -2.82 -13.08 -13.39
CA LYS A 166 -1.93 -13.08 -14.56
C LYS A 166 -0.55 -12.55 -14.20
N PRO A 167 0.51 -13.01 -14.90
CA PRO A 167 1.84 -12.43 -14.79
C PRO A 167 1.84 -10.93 -15.05
N TRP A 168 2.72 -10.21 -14.37
CA TRP A 168 2.83 -8.75 -14.49
C TRP A 168 3.15 -8.32 -15.92
N ARG A 169 3.87 -9.13 -16.70
CA ARG A 169 4.18 -8.84 -18.12
C ARG A 169 2.92 -8.69 -18.95
N GLU A 170 1.96 -9.60 -18.79
CA GLU A 170 0.69 -9.52 -19.49
C GLU A 170 -0.13 -8.31 -19.05
N ARG A 171 -0.08 -7.97 -17.75
CA ARG A 171 -0.73 -6.77 -17.22
C ARG A 171 -0.07 -5.48 -17.73
N ALA A 172 1.25 -5.47 -17.87
CA ALA A 172 1.98 -4.38 -18.49
C ALA A 172 1.62 -4.24 -19.98
N ASP A 173 1.49 -5.35 -20.70
CA ASP A 173 1.05 -5.36 -22.11
C ASP A 173 -0.40 -4.84 -22.25
N GLU A 174 -1.30 -5.15 -21.31
CA GLU A 174 -2.64 -4.54 -21.22
C GLU A 174 -2.56 -3.02 -21.01
N LEU A 175 -1.74 -2.54 -20.06
CA LEU A 175 -1.53 -1.10 -19.83
C LEU A 175 -0.97 -0.38 -21.06
N LEU A 176 -0.07 -1.02 -21.82
CA LEU A 176 0.57 -0.43 -23.00
C LEU A 176 -0.37 -0.36 -24.21
N ARG A 177 -1.35 -1.28 -24.33
CA ARG A 177 -2.34 -1.29 -25.41
C ARG A 177 -3.30 -0.09 -25.39
N GLY A 178 -3.42 0.59 -24.26
CA GLY A 178 -4.28 1.79 -24.11
C GLY A 178 -3.60 3.12 -24.45
N LYS A 179 -2.43 3.10 -25.13
CA LYS A 179 -1.74 4.30 -25.63
C LYS A 179 -2.12 4.60 -27.08
#